data_AF-A0A093Z833-F1
#
_entry.id   AF-A0A093Z833-F1
#
_cell.length_a   1.000
_cell.length_b   1.000
_cell.length_c   1.000
_cell.angle_alpha   90.00
_cell.angle_beta   90.00
_cell.angle_gamma   90.00
#
_symmetry.space_group_name_H-M   'P 1'
#
loop_
_entity.id
_entity.type
_entity.pdbx_description
1 polymer ?
#
loop_
_entity_poly.entity_id
_entity_poly.type
_entity_poly.pdbx_seq_one_letter_code
_entity_poly.pdbx_strand_id
1 'polypeptide(L)'
;MASSLMKAAAAAVLFSSPALAGLGKPTLFSDGLSPHVDSVFWEHLTPTQSTYDRWDWGWIPETCLNHANDNNVSPYDMEIYNVHYTDCGSAFVFCRHNAANLGIVDMIDLFGRLPIHERQYITNVIAVPGGGSAYETSAIVVFQGPVGTPSVFQHEVGHAVDSYHNDVGSSETDLFKNAINADSCVPDDYANSSNAEDYTQNSVLALYEIVNPGGLDPIGNWRCLENQKNAVSQLQGDAMIPGGQCDFRWADAAIVSMGPATGNGKRAVGAKPSPGLVAGAPGVKELPFEHKSKVTQYKNLHFNEAQSANAPKFAVERRKVAFRDRNMADQEPKRKAVMEEEASRKKTKGPDVSEDDENGIFEGISKKSLENADRIRGIQRDLDELASRVYAIEQANAGKHKNVAVVRLKGRHSMRLEAERKAAAAAKAHPDPAPNKARSLLEAMDDDKPRSLLQGMDDDTAMLKIIRDQQEAFFQEVLARLPPAVCYKSRYCYFKPLLTLQAMDDNTAMLKIIRDQQEAFFQEVLARLPPATKSAGK
;
A
#
# COMPACT_ATOMS: atom_id res chain seq x y z
N MET A 1 29.03 -46.97 -57.93
CA MET A 1 29.33 -47.35 -56.52
C MET A 1 28.51 -46.43 -55.63
N ALA A 2 27.60 -47.02 -54.86
CA ALA A 2 26.61 -46.35 -54.03
C ALA A 2 27.14 -46.19 -52.59
N SER A 3 26.79 -45.09 -51.93
CA SER A 3 26.60 -44.95 -50.46
C SER A 3 26.42 -43.46 -50.13
N SER A 4 25.54 -42.94 -49.27
CA SER A 4 24.31 -43.41 -48.61
C SER A 4 23.67 -42.14 -48.05
N LEU A 5 22.43 -41.84 -48.43
CA LEU A 5 21.60 -40.79 -47.81
C LEU A 5 21.04 -41.32 -46.49
N MET A 6 21.47 -40.78 -45.35
CA MET A 6 20.76 -40.97 -44.09
C MET A 6 19.65 -39.94 -43.95
N LYS A 7 18.41 -40.42 -43.94
CA LYS A 7 17.22 -39.68 -43.52
C LYS A 7 17.23 -39.58 -42.00
N ALA A 8 17.41 -38.37 -41.46
CA ALA A 8 17.07 -38.08 -40.08
C ALA A 8 15.59 -37.68 -40.01
N ALA A 9 14.77 -38.53 -39.40
CA ALA A 9 13.41 -38.19 -39.03
C ALA A 9 13.45 -37.38 -37.73
N ALA A 10 13.19 -36.07 -37.83
CA ALA A 10 12.99 -35.22 -36.66
C ALA A 10 11.57 -35.45 -36.12
N ALA A 11 11.47 -36.08 -34.95
CA ALA A 11 10.24 -36.13 -34.18
C ALA A 11 9.99 -34.74 -33.57
N ALA A 12 9.02 -34.01 -34.12
CA ALA A 12 8.53 -32.77 -33.53
C ALA A 12 7.72 -33.09 -32.28
N VAL A 13 8.36 -33.01 -31.11
CA VAL A 13 7.67 -32.96 -29.82
C VAL A 13 7.02 -31.58 -29.73
N LEU A 14 5.72 -31.51 -30.02
CA LEU A 14 4.87 -30.36 -29.73
C LEU A 14 4.79 -30.17 -28.22
N PHE A 15 5.72 -29.40 -27.66
CA PHE A 15 5.52 -28.78 -26.36
C PHE A 15 4.41 -27.75 -26.53
N SER A 16 3.17 -28.17 -26.28
CA SER A 16 2.09 -27.23 -25.99
C SER A 16 2.45 -26.58 -24.66
N SER A 17 3.11 -25.43 -24.72
CA SER A 17 3.13 -24.52 -23.57
C SER A 17 1.66 -24.33 -23.19
N PRO A 18 1.25 -24.64 -21.95
CA PRO A 18 -0.10 -24.31 -21.54
C PRO A 18 -0.22 -22.80 -21.77
N ALA A 19 -1.13 -22.41 -22.66
CA ALA A 19 -1.57 -21.04 -22.70
C ALA A 19 -2.07 -20.78 -21.28
N LEU A 20 -1.36 -19.93 -20.53
CA LEU A 20 -1.85 -19.46 -19.25
C LEU A 20 -3.20 -18.85 -19.57
N ALA A 21 -4.27 -19.54 -19.17
CA ALA A 21 -5.62 -19.06 -19.38
C ALA A 21 -5.70 -17.78 -18.55
N GLY A 22 -5.75 -16.63 -19.23
CA GLY A 22 -6.04 -15.37 -18.57
C GLY A 22 -7.38 -15.46 -17.83
N LEU A 23 -7.66 -14.50 -16.96
CA LEU A 23 -8.89 -14.46 -16.16
C LEU A 23 -10.16 -14.54 -17.02
N GLY A 24 -10.06 -14.18 -18.31
CA GLY A 24 -11.08 -14.39 -19.33
C GLY A 24 -12.29 -13.48 -19.15
N LYS A 25 -12.10 -12.34 -18.46
CA LYS A 25 -13.16 -11.39 -18.15
C LYS A 25 -13.19 -10.25 -19.17
N PRO A 26 -14.39 -9.69 -19.47
CA PRO A 26 -14.52 -8.40 -20.14
C PRO A 26 -13.70 -7.32 -19.44
N THR A 27 -13.29 -6.29 -20.19
CA THR A 27 -12.45 -5.21 -19.68
C THR A 27 -13.22 -3.90 -19.60
N LEU A 28 -12.95 -3.12 -18.55
CA LEU A 28 -13.56 -1.80 -18.36
C LEU A 28 -12.95 -0.77 -19.32
N PHE A 29 -11.62 -0.78 -19.48
CA PHE A 29 -10.86 0.11 -20.35
C PHE A 29 -10.10 -0.67 -21.43
N SER A 30 -10.62 -0.69 -22.65
CA SER A 30 -9.97 -1.37 -23.78
C SER A 30 -8.72 -0.66 -24.31
N ASP A 31 -8.54 0.62 -23.95
CA ASP A 31 -7.38 1.45 -24.32
C ASP A 31 -6.32 1.53 -23.21
N GLY A 32 -6.44 0.67 -22.19
CA GLY A 32 -5.56 0.63 -21.02
C GLY A 32 -5.97 1.63 -19.95
N LEU A 33 -5.39 1.49 -18.76
CA LEU A 33 -5.81 2.27 -17.58
C LEU A 33 -5.31 3.74 -17.59
N SER A 34 -4.07 3.99 -18.02
CA SER A 34 -3.39 5.29 -17.92
C SER A 34 -4.18 6.49 -18.47
N PRO A 35 -4.83 6.42 -19.66
CA PRO A 35 -5.61 7.54 -20.21
C PRO A 35 -6.73 8.06 -19.30
N HIS A 36 -7.22 7.23 -18.39
CA HIS A 36 -8.37 7.53 -17.52
C HIS A 36 -7.96 8.07 -16.15
N VAL A 37 -6.75 7.74 -15.68
CA VAL A 37 -6.32 8.01 -14.30
C VAL A 37 -5.19 9.04 -14.16
N ASP A 38 -4.30 9.12 -15.15
CA ASP A 38 -3.04 9.87 -14.95
C ASP A 38 -3.27 11.38 -14.79
N SER A 39 -4.25 11.97 -15.47
CA SER A 39 -4.54 13.41 -15.34
C SER A 39 -4.88 13.79 -13.90
N VAL A 40 -5.69 12.98 -13.23
CA VAL A 40 -6.07 13.14 -11.82
C VAL A 40 -4.88 12.89 -10.91
N PHE A 41 -4.06 11.88 -11.18
CA PHE A 41 -2.84 11.68 -10.40
C PHE A 41 -1.88 12.87 -10.50
N TRP A 42 -1.69 13.45 -11.68
CA TRP A 42 -0.86 14.63 -11.84
C TRP A 42 -1.38 15.84 -11.05
N GLU A 43 -2.70 15.98 -10.98
CA GLU A 43 -3.41 17.06 -10.28
C GLU A 43 -3.41 16.87 -8.75
N HIS A 44 -3.72 15.67 -8.27
CA HIS A 44 -4.04 15.41 -6.86
C HIS A 44 -2.92 14.72 -6.07
N LEU A 45 -2.01 13.98 -6.71
CA LEU A 45 -0.82 13.46 -6.05
C LEU A 45 0.29 14.51 -6.10
N THR A 46 0.46 15.24 -5.01
CA THR A 46 1.54 16.22 -4.88
C THR A 46 2.88 15.50 -4.66
N PRO A 47 3.93 15.80 -5.44
CA PRO A 47 5.23 15.22 -5.22
C PRO A 47 5.78 15.64 -3.87
N THR A 48 6.28 14.66 -3.11
CA THR A 48 6.95 14.90 -1.84
C THR A 48 8.24 15.69 -2.07
N GLN A 49 8.48 16.70 -1.24
CA GLN A 49 9.71 17.47 -1.30
C GLN A 49 10.91 16.54 -1.12
N SER A 50 11.91 16.73 -1.99
CA SER A 50 13.10 15.89 -1.99
C SER A 50 14.38 16.68 -2.24
N THR A 51 15.49 16.06 -1.88
CA THR A 51 16.83 16.42 -2.34
C THR A 51 17.54 15.14 -2.78
N TYR A 52 18.64 15.24 -3.52
CA TYR A 52 19.43 14.07 -3.87
C TYR A 52 20.91 14.40 -3.97
N ASP A 53 21.73 13.38 -3.80
CA ASP A 53 23.17 13.40 -4.06
C ASP A 53 23.56 12.19 -4.91
N ARG A 54 24.51 12.42 -5.82
CA ARG A 54 25.04 11.36 -6.69
C ARG A 54 26.24 10.72 -6.01
N TRP A 55 26.32 9.40 -6.06
CA TRP A 55 27.50 8.67 -5.63
C TRP A 55 28.69 8.99 -6.54
N ASP A 56 29.89 8.86 -5.98
CA ASP A 56 31.08 8.86 -6.82
C ASP A 56 31.11 7.61 -7.71
N TRP A 57 31.79 7.73 -8.84
CA TRP A 57 31.90 6.63 -9.78
C TRP A 57 32.71 5.45 -9.24
N GLY A 58 32.31 4.24 -9.65
CA GLY A 58 33.01 2.99 -9.37
C GLY A 58 32.30 2.07 -8.36
N TRP A 59 31.24 2.56 -7.71
CA TRP A 59 30.43 1.82 -6.75
C TRP A 59 28.97 1.74 -7.19
N ILE A 60 28.36 0.57 -7.00
CA ILE A 60 26.98 0.29 -7.41
C ILE A 60 26.32 -0.65 -6.40
N PRO A 61 25.03 -0.51 -6.09
CA PRO A 61 24.28 -1.54 -5.39
C PRO A 61 24.29 -2.84 -6.20
N GLU A 62 24.49 -3.98 -5.55
CA GLU A 62 24.53 -5.29 -6.20
C GLU A 62 23.26 -5.57 -7.02
N THR A 63 22.10 -5.17 -6.50
CA THR A 63 20.82 -5.22 -7.21
C THR A 63 20.84 -4.44 -8.52
N CYS A 64 21.36 -3.22 -8.51
CA CYS A 64 21.49 -2.40 -9.72
C CYS A 64 22.52 -2.95 -10.71
N LEU A 65 23.59 -3.57 -10.24
CA LEU A 65 24.54 -4.29 -11.10
C LEU A 65 23.86 -5.47 -11.80
N ASN A 66 23.12 -6.28 -11.05
CA ASN A 66 22.41 -7.43 -11.60
C ASN A 66 21.38 -7.01 -12.64
N HIS A 67 20.55 -6.00 -12.33
CA HIS A 67 19.57 -5.50 -13.29
C HIS A 67 20.19 -4.79 -14.50
N ALA A 68 21.35 -4.14 -14.37
CA ALA A 68 22.07 -3.65 -15.55
C ALA A 68 22.45 -4.82 -16.48
N ASN A 69 23.01 -5.90 -15.92
CA ASN A 69 23.40 -7.07 -16.68
C ASN A 69 22.19 -7.81 -17.29
N ASP A 70 21.12 -8.01 -16.52
CA ASP A 70 19.90 -8.70 -16.98
C ASP A 70 19.23 -7.96 -18.15
N ASN A 71 19.33 -6.63 -18.16
CA ASN A 71 18.82 -5.78 -19.24
C ASN A 71 19.84 -5.54 -20.36
N ASN A 72 20.98 -6.24 -20.34
CA ASN A 72 22.06 -6.13 -21.33
C ASN A 72 22.59 -4.70 -21.51
N VAL A 73 22.64 -3.92 -20.43
CA VAL A 73 23.23 -2.58 -20.41
C VAL A 73 24.49 -2.55 -19.56
N SER A 74 25.37 -1.60 -19.85
CA SER A 74 26.67 -1.50 -19.18
C SER A 74 26.50 -0.94 -17.75
N PRO A 75 26.97 -1.64 -16.70
CA PRO A 75 26.93 -1.11 -15.35
C PRO A 75 27.83 0.12 -15.16
N TYR A 76 28.80 0.35 -16.06
CA TYR A 76 29.68 1.52 -16.01
C TYR A 76 28.98 2.82 -16.42
N ASP A 77 27.84 2.71 -17.09
CA ASP A 77 26.98 3.80 -17.54
C ASP A 77 25.82 4.09 -16.58
N MET A 78 25.80 3.38 -15.44
CA MET A 78 24.84 3.60 -14.36
C MET A 78 25.30 4.77 -13.48
N GLU A 79 24.34 5.63 -13.14
CA GLU A 79 24.46 6.72 -12.20
C GLU A 79 23.63 6.38 -10.96
N ILE A 80 24.24 6.45 -9.77
CA ILE A 80 23.59 6.07 -8.51
C ILE A 80 23.34 7.31 -7.68
N TYR A 81 22.14 7.41 -7.10
CA TYR A 81 21.70 8.55 -6.31
C TYR A 81 21.10 8.11 -4.99
N ASN A 82 21.44 8.84 -3.92
CA ASN A 82 20.65 8.85 -2.70
C ASN A 82 19.58 9.93 -2.85
N VAL A 83 18.31 9.55 -2.73
CA VAL A 83 17.17 10.46 -2.80
C VAL A 83 16.55 10.58 -1.42
N HIS A 84 16.55 11.80 -0.87
CA HIS A 84 16.06 12.12 0.47
C HIS A 84 14.70 12.81 0.34
N TYR A 85 13.62 12.09 0.64
CA TYR A 85 12.28 12.67 0.75
C TYR A 85 12.06 13.20 2.17
N THR A 86 11.28 14.27 2.30
CA THR A 86 11.01 14.89 3.62
C THR A 86 10.14 14.05 4.54
N ASP A 87 9.55 12.96 4.03
CA ASP A 87 8.67 12.05 4.77
C ASP A 87 9.33 10.70 5.10
N CYS A 88 10.64 10.59 4.89
CA CYS A 88 11.39 9.38 5.20
C CYS A 88 12.77 9.76 5.74
N GLY A 89 13.09 9.29 6.96
CA GLY A 89 14.38 9.59 7.59
C GLY A 89 15.59 8.99 6.87
N SER A 90 15.36 8.04 5.97
CA SER A 90 16.39 7.33 5.20
C SER A 90 16.25 7.60 3.71
N ALA A 91 17.38 7.62 3.00
CA ALA A 91 17.39 7.80 1.56
C ALA A 91 16.80 6.57 0.84
N PHE A 92 16.23 6.80 -0.34
CA PHE A 92 15.99 5.76 -1.34
C PHE A 92 17.16 5.75 -2.33
N VAL A 93 17.57 4.57 -2.77
CA VAL A 93 18.66 4.45 -3.75
C VAL A 93 18.10 4.28 -5.15
N PHE A 94 18.42 5.25 -6.02
CA PHE A 94 18.00 5.28 -7.41
C PHE A 94 19.18 4.95 -8.32
N CYS A 95 18.93 4.13 -9.34
CA CYS A 95 19.94 3.69 -10.29
C CYS A 95 19.48 4.02 -11.71
N ARG A 96 20.17 4.93 -12.38
CA ARG A 96 19.79 5.41 -13.71
C ARG A 96 20.90 5.15 -14.71
N HIS A 97 20.61 4.41 -15.76
CA HIS A 97 21.49 4.34 -16.92
C HIS A 97 21.49 5.69 -17.66
N ASN A 98 22.64 6.19 -18.10
CA ASN A 98 22.75 7.51 -18.74
C ASN A 98 21.85 7.67 -20.00
N ALA A 99 21.63 6.56 -20.73
CA ALA A 99 20.76 6.45 -21.89
C ALA A 99 19.29 6.10 -21.58
N ALA A 100 18.89 6.00 -20.31
CA ALA A 100 17.50 5.79 -19.96
C ALA A 100 16.63 7.00 -20.35
N ASN A 101 15.41 6.73 -20.84
CA ASN A 101 14.44 7.77 -21.21
C ASN A 101 13.96 8.58 -20.02
N LEU A 102 13.86 7.97 -18.84
CA LEU A 102 13.53 8.67 -17.60
C LEU A 102 14.75 9.42 -17.06
N GLY A 103 14.59 10.73 -16.88
CA GLY A 103 15.56 11.54 -16.15
C GLY A 103 15.48 11.28 -14.65
N ILE A 104 16.58 11.50 -13.92
CA ILE A 104 16.59 11.31 -12.46
C ILE A 104 15.54 12.19 -11.77
N VAL A 105 15.33 13.41 -12.25
CA VAL A 105 14.30 14.32 -11.69
C VAL A 105 12.89 13.77 -11.91
N ASP A 106 12.61 13.17 -13.07
CA ASP A 106 11.30 12.59 -13.36
C ASP A 106 11.06 11.34 -12.51
N MET A 107 12.07 10.48 -12.33
CA MET A 107 11.99 9.33 -11.43
C MET A 107 11.71 9.78 -10.00
N ILE A 108 12.40 10.82 -9.51
CA ILE A 108 12.21 11.35 -8.16
C ILE A 108 10.81 11.95 -7.98
N ASP A 109 10.31 12.69 -8.97
CA ASP A 109 8.98 13.30 -8.94
C ASP A 109 7.88 12.23 -8.95
N LEU A 110 7.93 11.30 -9.90
CA LEU A 110 6.94 10.23 -10.07
C LEU A 110 6.88 9.31 -8.84
N PHE A 111 8.02 8.83 -8.37
CA PHE A 111 8.06 8.01 -7.15
C PHE A 111 7.59 8.82 -5.94
N GLY A 112 8.06 10.07 -5.79
CA GLY A 112 7.72 10.94 -4.66
C GLY A 112 6.25 11.34 -4.56
N ARG A 113 5.46 11.16 -5.62
CA ARG A 113 4.01 11.34 -5.63
C ARG A 113 3.25 10.22 -4.96
N LEU A 114 3.83 9.02 -4.94
CA LEU A 114 3.17 7.86 -4.34
C LEU A 114 3.17 7.98 -2.80
N PRO A 115 2.11 7.48 -2.14
CA PRO A 115 2.04 7.36 -0.69
C PRO A 115 3.31 6.74 -0.09
N ILE A 116 3.83 7.33 0.99
CA ILE A 116 5.08 6.85 1.61
C ILE A 116 4.95 5.42 2.14
N HIS A 117 3.76 5.06 2.63
CA HIS A 117 3.53 3.73 3.18
C HIS A 117 3.51 2.64 2.09
N GLU A 118 3.34 2.99 0.81
CA GLU A 118 3.59 2.09 -0.31
C GLU A 118 5.06 2.12 -0.71
N ARG A 119 5.64 3.31 -0.86
CA ARG A 119 7.06 3.46 -1.24
C ARG A 119 8.03 2.73 -0.33
N GLN A 120 7.75 2.65 0.98
CA GLN A 120 8.62 1.95 1.93
C GLN A 120 8.81 0.46 1.63
N TYR A 121 7.92 -0.13 0.83
CA TYR A 121 8.06 -1.49 0.30
C TYR A 121 9.07 -1.60 -0.86
N ILE A 122 9.72 -0.51 -1.27
CA ILE A 122 10.74 -0.48 -2.33
C ILE A 122 12.15 -0.27 -1.76
N THR A 123 13.09 -1.10 -2.21
CA THR A 123 14.53 -0.98 -1.98
C THR A 123 15.17 -0.02 -2.99
N ASN A 124 15.00 -0.30 -4.28
CA ASN A 124 15.65 0.40 -5.38
C ASN A 124 14.68 0.79 -6.50
N VAL A 125 14.92 1.95 -7.10
CA VAL A 125 14.23 2.41 -8.30
C VAL A 125 15.24 2.49 -9.44
N ILE A 126 15.02 1.72 -10.51
CA ILE A 126 15.99 1.54 -11.60
C ILE A 126 15.38 2.04 -12.91
N ALA A 127 16.16 2.79 -13.69
CA ALA A 127 15.81 3.15 -15.06
C ALA A 127 16.91 2.74 -16.05
N VAL A 128 16.51 2.05 -17.12
CA VAL A 128 17.38 1.61 -18.21
C VAL A 128 16.78 1.99 -19.57
N PRO A 129 17.56 2.07 -20.66
CA PRO A 129 17.00 2.21 -22.00
C PRO A 129 16.09 1.01 -22.35
N GLY A 130 15.05 1.24 -23.15
CA GLY A 130 14.13 0.18 -23.57
C GLY A 130 12.96 0.67 -24.42
N GLY A 131 12.06 -0.25 -24.77
CA GLY A 131 10.95 -0.01 -25.69
C GLY A 131 9.62 0.39 -25.03
N GLY A 132 9.58 0.56 -23.72
CA GLY A 132 8.34 0.84 -22.97
C GLY A 132 7.85 -0.37 -22.18
N SER A 133 8.60 -0.78 -21.16
CA SER A 133 8.24 -1.83 -20.21
C SER A 133 8.60 -1.40 -18.81
N ALA A 134 7.91 -1.93 -17.81
CA ALA A 134 8.37 -1.86 -16.44
C ALA A 134 8.17 -3.22 -15.78
N TYR A 135 8.79 -3.42 -14.63
CA TYR A 135 8.54 -4.59 -13.81
C TYR A 135 9.02 -4.35 -12.40
N GLU A 136 8.46 -5.10 -11.48
CA GLU A 136 8.91 -5.20 -10.12
C GLU A 136 9.60 -6.57 -9.91
N THR A 137 10.59 -6.63 -9.02
CA THR A 137 11.13 -7.90 -8.53
C THR A 137 11.82 -7.68 -7.21
N SER A 138 11.40 -8.40 -6.17
CA SER A 138 12.06 -8.36 -4.86
C SER A 138 12.21 -6.95 -4.28
N ALA A 139 11.13 -6.18 -4.30
CA ALA A 139 11.06 -4.79 -3.85
C ALA A 139 11.87 -3.81 -4.72
N ILE A 140 12.24 -4.21 -5.94
CA ILE A 140 12.97 -3.37 -6.90
C ILE A 140 12.04 -3.09 -8.06
N VAL A 141 11.86 -1.83 -8.40
CA VAL A 141 11.11 -1.45 -9.60
C VAL A 141 12.08 -1.03 -10.71
N VAL A 142 11.88 -1.56 -11.91
CA VAL A 142 12.72 -1.32 -13.07
C VAL A 142 11.87 -0.76 -14.20
N PHE A 143 12.27 0.40 -14.71
CA PHE A 143 11.58 1.10 -15.79
C PHE A 143 12.46 1.12 -17.05
N GLN A 144 11.88 0.76 -18.19
CA GLN A 144 12.58 0.65 -19.47
C GLN A 144 11.85 1.44 -20.55
N GLY A 145 12.50 2.45 -21.13
CA GLY A 145 11.87 3.28 -22.14
C GLY A 145 10.93 4.35 -21.57
N PRO A 146 9.98 4.88 -22.37
CA PRO A 146 9.18 6.06 -22.02
C PRO A 146 7.98 5.75 -21.09
N VAL A 147 8.17 5.00 -20.01
CA VAL A 147 7.13 4.56 -19.06
C VAL A 147 6.83 5.56 -17.92
N GLY A 148 7.01 6.86 -18.17
CA GLY A 148 7.04 7.90 -17.14
C GLY A 148 5.70 8.42 -16.66
N THR A 149 4.79 7.57 -16.21
CA THR A 149 3.49 7.99 -15.69
C THR A 149 3.23 7.54 -14.25
N PRO A 150 2.42 8.29 -13.46
CA PRO A 150 2.10 7.92 -12.08
C PRO A 150 1.40 6.57 -11.98
N SER A 151 0.49 6.25 -12.92
CA SER A 151 -0.18 4.93 -12.94
C SER A 151 0.78 3.76 -13.11
N VAL A 152 1.80 3.88 -13.97
CA VAL A 152 2.80 2.81 -14.15
C VAL A 152 3.67 2.68 -12.89
N PHE A 153 4.07 3.79 -12.28
CA PHE A 153 4.79 3.75 -11.00
C PHE A 153 3.94 3.10 -9.89
N GLN A 154 2.66 3.47 -9.79
CA GLN A 154 1.74 2.87 -8.82
C GLN A 154 1.54 1.38 -9.08
N HIS A 155 1.42 0.97 -10.35
CA HIS A 155 1.30 -0.43 -10.73
C HIS A 155 2.50 -1.25 -10.24
N GLU A 156 3.73 -0.81 -10.54
CA GLU A 156 4.93 -1.54 -10.14
C GLU A 156 5.15 -1.52 -8.62
N VAL A 157 4.87 -0.41 -7.94
CA VAL A 157 4.89 -0.37 -6.47
C VAL A 157 3.80 -1.27 -5.88
N GLY A 158 2.64 -1.35 -6.53
CA GLY A 158 1.55 -2.25 -6.18
C GLY A 158 1.98 -3.71 -6.12
N HIS A 159 2.87 -4.18 -7.02
CA HIS A 159 3.41 -5.54 -6.97
C HIS A 159 4.24 -5.81 -5.72
N ALA A 160 5.05 -4.84 -5.30
CA ALA A 160 5.83 -4.95 -4.06
C ALA A 160 4.92 -4.95 -2.82
N VAL A 161 3.89 -4.11 -2.81
CA VAL A 161 2.93 -4.06 -1.70
C VAL A 161 2.09 -5.34 -1.65
N ASP A 162 1.61 -5.82 -2.81
CA ASP A 162 0.94 -7.12 -2.94
C ASP A 162 1.76 -8.23 -2.28
N SER A 163 3.05 -8.32 -2.64
CA SER A 163 3.95 -9.36 -2.18
C SER A 163 4.31 -9.27 -0.69
N TYR A 164 4.41 -8.07 -0.12
CA TYR A 164 5.08 -7.87 1.16
C TYR A 164 4.27 -7.19 2.26
N HIS A 165 3.11 -6.61 1.94
CA HIS A 165 2.22 -6.05 2.96
C HIS A 165 1.58 -7.14 3.82
N ASN A 166 1.36 -8.31 3.22
CA ASN A 166 0.83 -9.50 3.87
C ASN A 166 1.73 -10.73 3.64
N ASP A 167 1.71 -11.70 4.55
CA ASP A 167 2.63 -12.87 4.56
C ASP A 167 2.49 -13.82 3.34
N VAL A 168 1.41 -13.70 2.56
CA VAL A 168 1.01 -14.70 1.54
C VAL A 168 0.86 -14.15 0.12
N GLY A 169 1.10 -12.86 -0.09
CA GLY A 169 0.71 -12.18 -1.33
C GLY A 169 -0.80 -11.89 -1.35
N SER A 170 -1.18 -10.62 -1.38
CA SER A 170 -2.58 -10.17 -1.32
C SER A 170 -3.43 -10.70 -2.49
N SER A 171 -2.89 -10.73 -3.71
CA SER A 171 -3.52 -11.22 -4.94
C SER A 171 -3.78 -12.74 -4.93
N GLU A 172 -3.03 -13.47 -4.11
CA GLU A 172 -3.15 -14.92 -3.99
C GLU A 172 -4.11 -15.35 -2.87
N THR A 173 -4.64 -14.40 -2.09
CA THR A 173 -5.65 -14.67 -1.06
C THR A 173 -6.98 -15.14 -1.65
N ASP A 174 -7.70 -15.96 -0.89
CA ASP A 174 -9.08 -16.34 -1.23
C ASP A 174 -9.99 -15.11 -1.32
N LEU A 175 -9.72 -14.05 -0.53
CA LEU A 175 -10.49 -12.80 -0.57
C LEU A 175 -10.46 -12.20 -1.98
N PHE A 176 -9.26 -11.99 -2.54
CA PHE A 176 -9.13 -11.38 -3.85
C PHE A 176 -9.59 -12.31 -4.98
N LYS A 177 -9.25 -13.60 -4.93
CA LYS A 177 -9.71 -14.58 -5.94
C LYS A 177 -11.24 -14.71 -5.99
N ASN A 178 -11.90 -14.69 -4.84
CA ASN A 178 -13.37 -14.71 -4.80
C ASN A 178 -13.97 -13.40 -5.32
N ALA A 179 -13.31 -12.27 -5.05
CA ALA A 179 -13.72 -10.98 -5.58
C ALA A 179 -13.64 -10.93 -7.12
N ILE A 180 -12.54 -11.43 -7.70
CA ILE A 180 -12.42 -11.66 -9.15
C ILE A 180 -13.61 -12.48 -9.63
N ASN A 181 -13.89 -13.64 -9.03
CA ASN A 181 -14.98 -14.51 -9.47
C ASN A 181 -16.38 -13.86 -9.36
N ALA A 182 -16.61 -12.99 -8.38
CA ALA A 182 -17.89 -12.31 -8.16
C ALA A 182 -18.14 -11.18 -9.18
N ASP A 183 -17.08 -10.57 -9.69
CA ASP A 183 -17.16 -9.45 -10.61
C ASP A 183 -17.33 -9.87 -12.07
N SER A 184 -17.89 -8.97 -12.87
CA SER A 184 -18.20 -9.24 -14.29
C SER A 184 -17.16 -8.69 -15.26
N CYS A 185 -16.19 -7.91 -14.79
CA CYS A 185 -15.12 -7.34 -15.60
C CYS A 185 -13.80 -7.25 -14.79
N VAL A 186 -12.71 -6.87 -15.47
CA VAL A 186 -11.43 -6.44 -14.88
C VAL A 186 -11.07 -5.03 -15.41
N PRO A 187 -10.10 -4.31 -14.83
CA PRO A 187 -9.78 -2.94 -15.24
C PRO A 187 -9.45 -2.79 -16.73
N ASP A 188 -8.53 -3.59 -17.27
CA ASP A 188 -8.11 -3.54 -18.67
C ASP A 188 -7.64 -4.90 -19.19
N ASP A 189 -7.22 -4.97 -20.46
CA ASP A 189 -6.74 -6.21 -21.08
C ASP A 189 -5.50 -6.79 -20.37
N TYR A 190 -4.71 -5.94 -19.72
CA TYR A 190 -3.51 -6.36 -19.04
C TYR A 190 -3.81 -7.07 -17.72
N ALA A 191 -4.81 -6.58 -16.97
CA ALA A 191 -5.32 -7.20 -15.76
C ALA A 191 -5.73 -8.68 -15.95
N ASN A 192 -6.20 -9.05 -17.15
CA ASN A 192 -6.57 -10.44 -17.47
C ASN A 192 -5.39 -11.43 -17.44
N SER A 193 -4.14 -11.00 -17.37
CA SER A 193 -2.99 -11.89 -17.52
C SER A 193 -2.67 -12.73 -16.28
N SER A 194 -3.00 -12.26 -15.06
CA SER A 194 -2.90 -13.02 -13.82
C SER A 194 -3.63 -12.33 -12.65
N ASN A 195 -3.79 -13.01 -11.51
CA ASN A 195 -4.33 -12.38 -10.30
C ASN A 195 -3.47 -11.19 -9.83
N ALA A 196 -2.14 -11.30 -9.92
CA ALA A 196 -1.24 -10.24 -9.50
C ALA A 196 -1.39 -8.98 -10.38
N GLU A 197 -1.47 -9.14 -11.70
CA GLU A 197 -1.69 -8.00 -12.60
C GLU A 197 -3.07 -7.38 -12.42
N ASP A 198 -4.11 -8.20 -12.16
CA ASP A 198 -5.43 -7.68 -11.84
C ASP A 198 -5.45 -6.91 -10.51
N TYR A 199 -4.75 -7.43 -9.50
CA TYR A 199 -4.61 -6.79 -8.20
C TYR A 199 -3.95 -5.43 -8.32
N THR A 200 -2.82 -5.33 -9.03
CA THR A 200 -2.10 -4.06 -9.18
C THR A 200 -2.85 -3.06 -10.03
N GLN A 201 -3.60 -3.49 -11.06
CA GLN A 201 -4.48 -2.59 -11.81
C GLN A 201 -5.65 -2.08 -10.97
N ASN A 202 -6.26 -2.94 -10.14
CA ASN A 202 -7.26 -2.50 -9.17
C ASN A 202 -6.65 -1.59 -8.09
N SER A 203 -5.36 -1.75 -7.76
CA SER A 203 -4.64 -0.87 -6.83
C SER A 203 -4.50 0.56 -7.36
N VAL A 204 -4.28 0.70 -8.68
CA VAL A 204 -4.27 2.00 -9.35
C VAL A 204 -5.65 2.66 -9.25
N LEU A 205 -6.74 1.91 -9.46
CA LEU A 205 -8.10 2.42 -9.30
C LEU A 205 -8.41 2.80 -7.84
N ALA A 206 -7.97 2.00 -6.87
CA ALA A 206 -8.16 2.30 -5.45
C ALA A 206 -7.44 3.59 -5.04
N LEU A 207 -6.19 3.79 -5.47
CA LEU A 207 -5.49 5.06 -5.23
C LEU A 207 -6.19 6.24 -5.93
N TYR A 208 -6.67 6.03 -7.16
CA TYR A 208 -7.46 7.04 -7.88
C TYR A 208 -8.72 7.44 -7.08
N GLU A 209 -9.48 6.47 -6.55
CA GLU A 209 -10.67 6.73 -5.73
C GLU A 209 -10.32 7.57 -4.49
N ILE A 210 -9.18 7.29 -3.84
CA ILE A 210 -8.73 7.99 -2.64
C ILE A 210 -8.40 9.46 -2.93
N VAL A 211 -7.75 9.75 -4.06
CA VAL A 211 -7.24 11.10 -4.35
C VAL A 211 -8.18 11.94 -5.20
N ASN A 212 -9.16 11.32 -5.86
CA ASN A 212 -10.16 12.01 -6.65
C ASN A 212 -11.40 12.34 -5.78
N PRO A 213 -11.76 13.62 -5.57
CA PRO A 213 -12.96 13.97 -4.81
C PRO A 213 -14.27 13.40 -5.36
N GLY A 214 -14.31 13.07 -6.66
CA GLY A 214 -15.46 12.41 -7.31
C GLY A 214 -15.47 10.88 -7.23
N GLY A 215 -14.49 10.26 -6.55
CA GLY A 215 -14.31 8.81 -6.54
C GLY A 215 -14.09 8.26 -7.95
N LEU A 216 -14.61 7.07 -8.23
CA LEU A 216 -14.48 6.39 -9.53
C LEU A 216 -15.57 6.76 -10.55
N ASP A 217 -16.62 7.48 -10.14
CA ASP A 217 -17.75 7.79 -11.02
C ASP A 217 -17.37 8.55 -12.32
N PRO A 218 -16.35 9.44 -12.34
CA PRO A 218 -15.96 10.14 -13.56
C PRO A 218 -15.35 9.26 -14.67
N ILE A 219 -14.86 8.06 -14.35
CA ILE A 219 -14.14 7.18 -15.29
C ILE A 219 -15.02 6.03 -15.82
N GLY A 220 -16.34 6.11 -15.63
CA GLY A 220 -17.29 5.18 -16.26
C GLY A 220 -17.89 4.16 -15.30
N ASN A 221 -18.40 3.05 -15.86
CA ASN A 221 -19.16 2.05 -15.10
C ASN A 221 -18.25 1.06 -14.36
N TRP A 222 -17.47 1.56 -13.41
CA TRP A 222 -16.52 0.78 -12.61
C TRP A 222 -17.19 -0.29 -11.71
N ARG A 223 -18.51 -0.23 -11.50
CA ARG A 223 -19.26 -1.18 -10.65
C ARG A 223 -19.15 -2.64 -11.08
N CYS A 224 -18.73 -2.91 -12.32
CA CYS A 224 -18.51 -4.29 -12.77
C CYS A 224 -17.32 -4.99 -12.09
N LEU A 225 -16.42 -4.24 -11.43
CA LEU A 225 -15.24 -4.71 -10.68
C LEU A 225 -15.26 -4.28 -9.18
N GLU A 226 -16.45 -3.98 -8.65
CA GLU A 226 -16.61 -3.43 -7.30
C GLU A 226 -16.01 -4.34 -6.21
N ASN A 227 -16.16 -5.67 -6.34
CA ASN A 227 -15.64 -6.60 -5.34
C ASN A 227 -14.11 -6.61 -5.34
N GLN A 228 -13.46 -6.67 -6.51
CA GLN A 228 -12.00 -6.63 -6.65
C GLN A 228 -11.43 -5.38 -6.03
N LYS A 229 -12.02 -4.22 -6.36
CA LYS A 229 -11.59 -2.93 -5.84
C LYS A 229 -11.75 -2.88 -4.31
N ASN A 230 -12.88 -3.32 -3.77
CA ASN A 230 -13.09 -3.38 -2.32
C ASN A 230 -12.10 -4.32 -1.61
N ALA A 231 -11.77 -5.46 -2.23
CA ALA A 231 -10.77 -6.38 -1.71
C ALA A 231 -9.37 -5.72 -1.68
N VAL A 232 -8.98 -4.99 -2.73
CA VAL A 232 -7.72 -4.23 -2.73
C VAL A 232 -7.73 -3.14 -1.65
N SER A 233 -8.82 -2.36 -1.52
CA SER A 233 -8.94 -1.36 -0.46
C SER A 233 -8.80 -1.97 0.94
N GLN A 234 -9.32 -3.19 1.15
CA GLN A 234 -9.17 -3.91 2.42
C GLN A 234 -7.73 -4.41 2.64
N LEU A 235 -7.05 -4.84 1.58
CA LEU A 235 -5.74 -5.49 1.66
C LEU A 235 -4.56 -4.50 1.62
N GLN A 236 -4.73 -3.31 1.02
CA GLN A 236 -3.66 -2.33 0.78
C GLN A 236 -4.07 -0.88 1.06
N GLY A 237 -5.36 -0.61 1.32
CA GLY A 237 -5.87 0.77 1.39
C GLY A 237 -5.26 1.62 2.50
N ASP A 238 -4.74 1.01 3.57
CA ASP A 238 -4.00 1.70 4.63
C ASP A 238 -2.66 2.25 4.13
N ALA A 239 -1.98 1.55 3.23
CA ALA A 239 -0.74 1.99 2.61
C ALA A 239 -0.97 3.14 1.61
N MET A 240 -2.13 3.18 0.96
CA MET A 240 -2.45 4.16 -0.10
C MET A 240 -2.79 5.57 0.40
N ILE A 241 -2.93 5.78 1.71
CA ILE A 241 -3.32 7.09 2.25
C ILE A 241 -2.18 8.11 2.04
N PRO A 242 -2.41 9.22 1.31
CA PRO A 242 -1.37 10.22 1.09
C PRO A 242 -0.91 10.90 2.39
N GLY A 243 0.39 11.19 2.46
CA GLY A 243 1.04 11.75 3.65
C GLY A 243 1.56 10.67 4.61
N GLY A 244 1.94 11.09 5.81
CA GLY A 244 2.54 10.19 6.81
C GLY A 244 4.06 10.29 6.89
N GLN A 245 4.68 9.28 7.48
CA GLN A 245 6.12 9.11 7.57
C GLN A 245 6.46 7.65 7.30
N CYS A 246 7.69 7.40 6.87
CA CYS A 246 8.19 6.04 6.75
C CYS A 246 8.32 5.37 8.12
N ASP A 247 7.71 4.21 8.28
CA ASP A 247 7.74 3.43 9.52
C ASP A 247 8.82 2.35 9.50
N PHE A 248 9.17 1.88 8.30
CA PHE A 248 10.25 0.93 8.11
C PHE A 248 10.91 1.10 6.74
N ARG A 249 12.10 0.55 6.56
CA ARG A 249 12.69 0.34 5.24
C ARG A 249 13.29 -1.05 5.13
N TRP A 250 13.41 -1.54 3.91
CA TRP A 250 14.24 -2.71 3.64
C TRP A 250 15.72 -2.39 3.82
N ALA A 251 16.51 -3.39 4.19
CA ALA A 251 17.96 -3.28 4.19
C ALA A 251 18.48 -2.95 2.78
N ASP A 252 19.50 -2.11 2.70
CA ASP A 252 20.14 -1.78 1.43
C ASP A 252 20.88 -3.01 0.90
N ALA A 253 20.87 -3.17 -0.43
CA ALA A 253 21.70 -4.16 -1.10
C ALA A 253 23.20 -3.93 -0.82
N ALA A 254 23.99 -5.00 -0.94
CA ALA A 254 25.43 -4.90 -0.82
C ALA A 254 26.00 -3.90 -1.85
N ILE A 255 26.94 -3.06 -1.42
CA ILE A 255 27.62 -2.12 -2.31
C ILE A 255 28.88 -2.79 -2.87
N VAL A 256 28.90 -2.96 -4.18
CA VAL A 256 29.96 -3.67 -4.93
C VAL A 256 30.67 -2.71 -5.90
N SER A 257 31.86 -3.14 -6.36
CA SER A 257 32.56 -2.43 -7.43
C SER A 257 31.85 -2.67 -8.76
N MET A 258 31.76 -1.65 -9.63
CA MET A 258 31.19 -1.75 -10.97
C MET A 258 31.97 -2.69 -11.92
N GLY A 259 33.12 -3.23 -11.52
CA GLY A 259 33.87 -4.25 -12.26
C GLY A 259 35.34 -3.87 -12.52
N PRO A 260 36.09 -4.68 -13.31
CA PRO A 260 37.54 -4.53 -13.47
C PRO A 260 38.00 -3.17 -14.01
N ALA A 261 37.14 -2.43 -14.72
CA ALA A 261 37.50 -1.09 -15.19
C ALA A 261 37.75 -0.10 -14.03
N THR A 262 37.23 -0.39 -12.83
CA THR A 262 37.57 0.34 -11.59
C THR A 262 39.03 0.09 -11.15
N GLY A 263 39.61 -1.07 -11.48
CA GLY A 263 40.99 -1.44 -11.13
C GLY A 263 42.04 -1.13 -12.19
N ASN A 264 41.63 -0.86 -13.44
CA ASN A 264 42.55 -0.64 -14.56
C ASN A 264 43.07 0.81 -14.69
N GLY A 265 42.78 1.68 -13.72
CA GLY A 265 43.31 3.05 -13.66
C GLY A 265 42.78 4.02 -14.74
N LYS A 266 41.80 3.62 -15.54
CA LYS A 266 41.23 4.46 -16.62
C LYS A 266 40.32 5.58 -16.09
N ARG A 267 39.73 5.39 -14.91
CA ARG A 267 38.91 6.39 -14.23
C ARG A 267 39.12 6.26 -12.72
N ALA A 268 39.25 7.39 -12.03
CA ALA A 268 39.39 7.40 -10.58
C ALA A 268 38.10 6.86 -9.94
N VAL A 269 38.27 5.88 -9.06
CA VAL A 269 37.19 5.34 -8.21
C VAL A 269 37.06 6.26 -7.00
N GLY A 270 35.84 6.72 -6.70
CA GLY A 270 35.62 7.54 -5.52
C GLY A 270 35.51 6.74 -4.24
N ALA A 271 35.11 7.41 -3.16
CA ALA A 271 34.94 6.76 -1.88
C ALA A 271 33.80 5.74 -1.93
N LYS A 272 34.01 4.55 -1.35
CA LYS A 272 32.95 3.55 -1.22
C LYS A 272 31.83 4.12 -0.34
N PRO A 273 30.59 4.23 -0.82
CA PRO A 273 29.47 4.63 0.02
C PRO A 273 29.24 3.57 1.10
N SER A 274 28.74 3.98 2.26
CA SER A 274 28.26 3.06 3.28
C SER A 274 26.77 2.81 3.04
N PRO A 275 26.28 1.55 3.17
CA PRO A 275 24.86 1.29 3.20
C PRO A 275 24.21 2.19 4.27
N GLY A 276 23.12 2.86 3.90
CA GLY A 276 22.35 3.67 4.85
C GLY A 276 21.52 2.79 5.77
N LEU A 277 21.08 1.63 5.28
CA LEU A 277 20.19 0.71 5.97
C LEU A 277 20.80 -0.68 6.04
N VAL A 278 21.03 -1.16 7.27
CA VAL A 278 21.64 -2.46 7.54
C VAL A 278 20.62 -3.34 8.27
N ALA A 279 20.53 -4.60 7.86
CA ALA A 279 19.69 -5.59 8.51
C ALA A 279 19.91 -5.63 10.04
N GLY A 280 18.81 -5.67 10.79
CA GLY A 280 18.83 -5.65 12.25
C GLY A 280 18.93 -4.27 12.90
N ALA A 281 19.12 -3.19 12.13
CA ALA A 281 18.98 -1.84 12.65
C ALA A 281 17.51 -1.51 12.99
N PRO A 282 17.23 -0.63 13.97
CA PRO A 282 15.86 -0.21 14.29
C PRO A 282 15.13 0.33 13.05
N GLY A 283 13.93 -0.18 12.78
CA GLY A 283 13.13 0.22 11.61
C GLY A 283 13.63 -0.35 10.28
N VAL A 284 14.64 -1.23 10.27
CA VAL A 284 15.12 -1.89 9.05
C VAL A 284 14.69 -3.35 9.05
N LYS A 285 13.97 -3.74 7.99
CA LYS A 285 13.52 -5.12 7.75
C LYS A 285 14.42 -5.80 6.71
N GLU A 286 14.55 -7.11 6.83
CA GLU A 286 15.08 -7.95 5.76
C GLU A 286 13.93 -8.38 4.84
N LEU A 287 14.20 -8.49 3.54
CA LEU A 287 13.21 -9.03 2.62
C LEU A 287 12.92 -10.49 3.02
N PRO A 288 11.64 -10.84 3.28
CA PRO A 288 11.29 -12.15 3.81
C PRO A 288 11.56 -13.27 2.79
N PHE A 289 11.52 -12.94 1.50
CA PHE A 289 11.82 -13.83 0.39
C PHE A 289 12.15 -13.04 -0.88
N GLU A 290 12.95 -13.65 -1.75
CA GLU A 290 13.08 -13.20 -3.14
C GLU A 290 11.84 -13.63 -3.91
N HIS A 291 11.22 -12.68 -4.60
CA HIS A 291 10.18 -12.98 -5.58
C HIS A 291 10.58 -12.38 -6.93
N LYS A 292 10.20 -13.09 -8.00
CA LYS A 292 10.42 -12.65 -9.37
C LYS A 292 9.06 -12.44 -10.02
N SER A 293 8.67 -11.19 -10.19
CA SER A 293 7.51 -10.86 -11.01
C SER A 293 7.90 -11.02 -12.48
N LYS A 294 6.91 -11.26 -13.34
CA LYS A 294 7.18 -11.37 -14.78
C LYS A 294 7.44 -9.97 -15.32
N VAL A 295 8.32 -9.88 -16.33
CA VAL A 295 8.54 -8.60 -17.00
C VAL A 295 7.28 -8.16 -17.72
N THR A 296 6.72 -7.02 -17.32
CA THR A 296 5.55 -6.43 -17.94
C THR A 296 5.94 -5.69 -19.21
N GLN A 297 5.60 -6.27 -20.37
CA GLN A 297 5.69 -5.56 -21.64
C GLN A 297 4.37 -4.85 -21.92
N TYR A 298 4.39 -3.54 -21.76
CA TYR A 298 3.25 -2.71 -22.11
C TYR A 298 3.14 -2.54 -23.63
N LYS A 299 2.37 -3.43 -24.26
CA LYS A 299 2.03 -3.30 -25.68
C LYS A 299 0.95 -2.23 -25.82
N ASN A 300 1.19 -1.24 -26.68
CA ASN A 300 0.25 -0.14 -26.96
C ASN A 300 -0.01 0.82 -25.80
N LEU A 301 0.95 1.03 -24.88
CA LEU A 301 0.90 2.25 -24.07
C LEU A 301 1.07 3.44 -25.00
N HIS A 302 -0.05 4.08 -25.32
CA HIS A 302 -0.06 5.40 -25.92
C HIS A 302 0.31 6.39 -24.83
N PHE A 303 1.61 6.53 -24.59
CA PHE A 303 2.11 7.64 -23.79
C PHE A 303 1.71 8.91 -24.52
N ASN A 304 0.86 9.69 -23.86
CA ASN A 304 0.62 11.04 -24.32
C ASN A 304 1.93 11.80 -24.10
N GLU A 305 2.75 11.87 -25.15
CA GLU A 305 4.02 12.60 -25.15
C GLU A 305 3.81 14.04 -24.67
N ALA A 306 2.63 14.65 -24.90
CA ALA A 306 2.31 15.97 -24.39
C ALA A 306 2.07 15.99 -22.86
N GLN A 307 1.45 14.96 -22.28
CA GLN A 307 1.36 14.83 -20.81
C GLN A 307 2.73 14.55 -20.19
N SER A 308 3.52 13.67 -20.78
CA SER A 308 4.90 13.41 -20.37
C SER A 308 5.78 14.66 -20.50
N ALA A 309 5.60 15.46 -21.56
CA ALA A 309 6.28 16.74 -21.76
C ALA A 309 5.76 17.88 -20.87
N ASN A 310 4.61 17.69 -20.21
CA ASN A 310 4.12 18.61 -19.18
C ASN A 310 4.66 18.28 -17.78
N ALA A 311 5.12 17.06 -17.51
CA ALA A 311 5.78 16.73 -16.24
C ALA A 311 6.94 17.69 -15.91
N PRO A 312 7.81 18.09 -16.86
CA PRO A 312 8.77 19.17 -16.66
C PRO A 312 8.14 20.52 -16.33
N LYS A 313 6.98 20.89 -16.90
CA LYS A 313 6.34 22.19 -16.60
C LYS A 313 5.81 22.23 -15.18
N PHE A 314 5.19 21.15 -14.70
CA PHE A 314 4.77 21.00 -13.31
C PHE A 314 5.95 20.92 -12.33
N ALA A 315 7.07 20.35 -12.76
CA ALA A 315 8.31 20.31 -12.00
C ALA A 315 9.05 21.66 -12.00
N VAL A 316 8.97 22.44 -13.08
CA VAL A 316 9.65 23.75 -13.24
C VAL A 316 8.93 24.85 -12.46
N GLU A 317 7.59 24.89 -12.46
CA GLU A 317 6.83 25.85 -11.64
C GLU A 317 7.05 25.66 -10.13
N ARG A 318 7.41 24.44 -9.70
CA ARG A 318 7.75 24.11 -8.30
C ARG A 318 9.24 24.19 -7.99
N ARG A 319 10.13 24.25 -9.00
CA ARG A 319 11.60 24.39 -8.89
C ARG A 319 12.07 25.81 -8.50
N LYS A 320 11.40 26.46 -7.54
CA LYS A 320 12.05 27.50 -6.72
C LYS A 320 12.94 26.92 -5.61
N VAL A 321 13.18 25.62 -5.61
CA VAL A 321 14.14 24.96 -4.71
C VAL A 321 15.52 25.02 -5.35
N ALA A 322 16.45 25.70 -4.66
CA ALA A 322 17.80 25.99 -5.16
C ALA A 322 18.57 24.71 -5.50
N PHE A 323 18.87 24.53 -6.77
CA PHE A 323 19.82 23.54 -7.26
C PHE A 323 21.21 23.93 -6.73
N ARG A 324 21.69 23.24 -5.69
CA ARG A 324 23.09 23.31 -5.28
C ARG A 324 23.84 22.23 -6.04
N ASP A 325 24.26 22.54 -7.26
CA ASP A 325 25.36 21.81 -7.88
C ASP A 325 26.57 21.95 -6.96
N ARG A 326 26.85 20.90 -6.18
CA ARG A 326 28.03 20.84 -5.32
C ARG A 326 29.24 20.57 -6.20
N ASN A 327 29.75 21.61 -6.86
CA ASN A 327 31.08 21.56 -7.42
C ASN A 327 32.07 21.57 -6.25
N MET A 328 32.72 20.44 -5.97
CA MET A 328 33.62 20.31 -4.81
C MET A 328 34.80 21.29 -4.83
N ALA A 329 35.14 21.83 -6.01
CA ALA A 329 36.18 22.84 -6.17
C ALA A 329 35.90 24.15 -5.39
N ASP A 330 34.63 24.48 -5.11
CA ASP A 330 34.26 25.76 -4.48
C ASP A 330 34.17 25.71 -2.94
N GLN A 331 34.30 24.53 -2.33
CA GLN A 331 34.15 24.37 -0.87
C GLN A 331 35.46 24.45 -0.08
N GLU A 332 36.60 24.16 -0.70
CA GLU A 332 37.90 24.16 -0.03
C GLU A 332 38.31 25.55 0.52
N PRO A 333 38.06 26.67 -0.19
CA PRO A 333 38.35 28.01 0.35
C PRO A 333 37.44 28.39 1.52
N LYS A 334 36.15 28.02 1.45
CA LYS A 334 35.15 28.35 2.49
C LYS A 334 35.37 27.56 3.78
N ARG A 335 35.83 26.31 3.67
CA ARG A 335 36.16 25.47 4.83
C ARG A 335 37.39 26.00 5.57
N LYS A 336 38.38 26.54 4.85
CA LYS A 336 39.52 27.26 5.45
C LYS A 336 39.09 28.53 6.18
N ALA A 337 38.21 29.33 5.58
CA ALA A 337 37.73 30.58 6.19
C ALA A 337 36.95 30.36 7.50
N VAL A 338 36.08 29.34 7.56
CA VAL A 338 35.32 29.00 8.78
C VAL A 338 36.24 28.50 9.91
N MET A 339 37.26 27.69 9.56
CA MET A 339 38.25 27.22 10.54
C MET A 339 39.10 28.37 11.09
N GLU A 340 39.43 29.38 10.26
CA GLU A 340 40.14 30.58 10.70
C GLU A 340 39.25 31.50 11.57
N GLU A 341 37.95 31.60 11.27
CA GLU A 341 37.00 32.39 12.08
C GLU A 341 36.73 31.75 13.45
N GLU A 342 36.61 30.42 13.53
CA GLU A 342 36.47 29.70 14.81
C GLU A 342 37.74 29.79 15.67
N ALA A 343 38.92 29.78 15.04
CA ALA A 343 40.19 30.00 15.73
C ALA A 343 40.32 31.43 16.29
N SER A 344 39.69 32.41 15.63
CA SER A 344 39.60 33.81 16.08
C SER A 344 38.63 33.98 17.26
N ARG A 345 37.43 33.38 17.21
CA ARG A 345 36.43 33.49 18.28
C ARG A 345 36.85 32.86 19.60
N LYS A 346 37.74 31.86 19.59
CA LYS A 346 38.27 31.26 20.82
C LYS A 346 39.26 32.16 21.58
N LYS A 347 39.71 33.28 21.00
CA LYS A 347 40.63 34.21 21.67
C LYS A 347 39.96 35.34 22.45
N THR A 348 38.64 35.50 22.37
CA THR A 348 37.92 36.64 22.99
C THR A 348 36.72 36.17 23.80
N LYS A 349 36.95 35.65 25.01
CA LYS A 349 35.92 35.60 26.07
C LYS A 349 36.55 35.89 27.43
N GLY A 350 36.36 37.11 27.91
CA GLY A 350 36.50 37.49 29.32
C GLY A 350 35.13 37.43 30.03
N PRO A 351 35.08 37.45 31.38
CA PRO A 351 33.87 37.19 32.15
C PRO A 351 33.13 38.47 32.59
N ASP A 352 31.92 38.24 33.12
CA ASP A 352 30.95 39.12 33.81
C ASP A 352 29.95 39.93 32.98
N VAL A 353 28.67 39.51 33.04
CA VAL A 353 27.52 40.32 33.53
C VAL A 353 26.46 39.36 34.12
N SER A 354 25.93 39.71 35.29
CA SER A 354 24.89 39.03 36.08
C SER A 354 23.46 39.31 35.59
N GLU A 355 22.63 38.27 35.53
CA GLU A 355 21.17 38.29 35.32
C GLU A 355 20.45 38.19 36.68
N ASP A 356 19.58 39.14 37.00
CA ASP A 356 18.47 38.98 37.97
C ASP A 356 17.45 40.11 37.69
N ASP A 357 16.24 39.77 37.18
CA ASP A 357 14.93 40.46 37.40
C ASP A 357 13.82 40.25 36.32
N GLU A 358 13.63 39.05 35.75
CA GLU A 358 12.45 38.81 34.85
C GLU A 358 11.63 37.51 35.08
N ASN A 359 11.80 36.77 36.19
CA ASN A 359 11.20 35.43 36.31
C ASN A 359 9.84 35.31 37.06
N GLY A 360 9.18 36.41 37.45
CA GLY A 360 7.98 36.31 38.31
C GLY A 360 6.64 35.98 37.64
N ILE A 361 6.50 36.15 36.32
CA ILE A 361 5.18 36.10 35.64
C ILE A 361 5.03 34.86 34.73
N PHE A 362 6.13 34.21 34.33
CA PHE A 362 6.11 33.04 33.45
C PHE A 362 5.86 31.69 34.17
N GLU A 363 6.13 31.58 35.48
CA GLU A 363 5.97 30.31 36.22
C GLU A 363 4.50 29.88 36.42
N GLY A 364 3.58 30.84 36.58
CA GLY A 364 2.17 30.53 36.85
C GLY A 364 1.40 29.98 35.65
N ILE A 365 1.74 30.43 34.43
CA ILE A 365 1.11 29.96 33.19
C ILE A 365 1.69 28.61 32.78
N SER A 366 2.99 28.40 33.00
CA SER A 366 3.70 27.15 32.70
C SER A 366 3.12 25.96 33.48
N LYS A 367 2.92 26.11 34.80
CA LYS A 367 2.45 25.00 35.65
C LYS A 367 1.05 24.51 35.29
N LYS A 368 0.13 25.43 35.00
CA LYS A 368 -1.25 25.10 34.61
C LYS A 368 -1.34 24.53 33.19
N SER A 369 -0.42 24.91 32.31
CA SER A 369 -0.31 24.33 30.97
C SER A 369 0.25 22.89 31.04
N LEU A 370 1.24 22.64 31.91
CA LEU A 370 1.75 21.29 32.16
C LEU A 370 0.69 20.35 32.75
N GLU A 371 -0.09 20.80 33.76
CA GLU A 371 -1.16 19.98 34.35
C GLU A 371 -2.24 19.62 33.32
N ASN A 372 -2.55 20.52 32.38
CA ASN A 372 -3.49 20.23 31.29
C ASN A 372 -2.90 19.26 30.27
N ALA A 373 -1.62 19.39 29.93
CA ALA A 373 -0.94 18.44 29.06
C ALA A 373 -0.90 17.03 29.66
N ASP A 374 -0.67 16.90 30.96
CA ASP A 374 -0.71 15.61 31.67
C ASP A 374 -2.11 14.98 31.67
N ARG A 375 -3.17 15.79 31.80
CA ARG A 375 -4.56 15.31 31.70
C ARG A 375 -4.91 14.84 30.30
N ILE A 376 -4.49 15.57 29.26
CA ILE A 376 -4.70 15.15 27.86
C ILE A 376 -3.96 13.84 27.58
N ARG A 377 -2.72 13.69 28.07
CA ARG A 377 -1.95 12.43 27.98
C ARG A 377 -2.59 11.28 28.76
N GLY A 378 -3.32 11.56 29.84
CA GLY A 378 -4.14 10.56 30.55
C GLY A 378 -5.29 10.06 29.68
N ILE A 379 -6.08 10.97 29.12
CA ILE A 379 -7.23 10.63 28.26
C ILE A 379 -6.78 9.85 27.02
N GLN A 380 -5.66 10.21 26.40
CA GLN A 380 -5.13 9.48 25.26
C GLN A 380 -4.76 8.04 25.62
N ARG A 381 -4.10 7.81 26.76
CA ARG A 381 -3.76 6.45 27.23
C ARG A 381 -5.00 5.61 27.49
N ASP A 382 -6.05 6.20 28.07
CA ASP A 382 -7.31 5.50 28.32
C ASP A 382 -8.02 5.11 27.00
N LEU A 383 -7.95 5.96 25.97
CA LEU A 383 -8.47 5.67 24.63
C LEU A 383 -7.68 4.56 23.93
N ASP A 384 -6.35 4.57 24.03
CA ASP A 384 -5.49 3.55 23.43
C ASP A 384 -5.66 2.18 24.10
N GLU A 385 -5.82 2.15 25.43
CA GLU A 385 -6.14 0.93 26.18
C GLU A 385 -7.53 0.38 25.78
N LEU A 386 -8.51 1.27 25.58
CA LEU A 386 -9.84 0.90 25.17
C LEU A 386 -9.87 0.31 23.75
N ALA A 387 -9.18 0.95 22.78
CA ALA A 387 -9.04 0.44 21.43
C ALA A 387 -8.41 -0.96 21.42
N SER A 388 -7.39 -1.18 22.26
CA SER A 388 -6.75 -2.49 22.41
C SER A 388 -7.71 -3.56 22.97
N ARG A 389 -8.61 -3.20 23.89
CA ARG A 389 -9.62 -4.12 24.43
C ARG A 389 -10.71 -4.45 23.41
N VAL A 390 -11.16 -3.49 22.62
CA VAL A 390 -12.12 -3.72 21.52
C VAL A 390 -11.53 -4.69 20.51
N TYR A 391 -10.29 -4.43 20.07
CA TYR A 391 -9.57 -5.31 19.14
C TYR A 391 -9.41 -6.73 19.69
N ALA A 392 -9.08 -6.89 20.98
CA ALA A 392 -8.98 -8.21 21.61
C ALA A 392 -10.33 -8.96 21.63
N ILE A 393 -11.45 -8.26 21.83
CA ILE A 393 -12.80 -8.85 21.79
C ILE A 393 -13.16 -9.30 20.37
N GLU A 394 -12.85 -8.48 19.35
CA GLU A 394 -13.05 -8.82 17.94
C GLU A 394 -12.27 -10.08 17.55
N GLN A 395 -11.00 -10.17 17.97
CA GLN A 395 -10.17 -11.36 17.73
C GLN A 395 -10.70 -12.61 18.44
N ALA A 396 -11.18 -12.47 19.69
CA ALA A 396 -11.79 -13.59 20.42
C ALA A 396 -13.09 -14.09 19.74
N ASN A 397 -13.87 -13.18 19.15
CA ASN A 397 -15.08 -13.52 18.43
C ASN A 397 -14.77 -14.16 17.06
N ALA A 398 -13.78 -13.66 16.33
CA ALA A 398 -13.30 -14.26 15.08
C ALA A 398 -12.82 -15.71 15.30
N GLY A 399 -12.14 -15.99 16.41
CA GLY A 399 -11.73 -17.35 16.80
C GLY A 399 -12.92 -18.30 17.04
N LYS A 400 -14.03 -17.81 17.61
CA LYS A 400 -15.26 -18.60 17.81
C LYS A 400 -15.97 -18.91 16.49
N HIS A 401 -16.02 -17.95 15.56
CA HIS A 401 -16.60 -18.16 14.22
C HIS A 401 -15.82 -19.19 13.40
N LYS A 402 -14.47 -19.21 13.51
CA LYS A 402 -13.63 -20.25 12.88
C LYS A 402 -13.95 -21.65 13.41
N ASN A 403 -14.19 -21.81 14.70
CA ASN A 403 -14.52 -23.11 15.29
C ASN A 403 -15.90 -23.63 14.84
N VAL A 404 -16.90 -22.75 14.73
CA VAL A 404 -18.24 -23.14 14.21
C VAL A 404 -18.17 -23.51 12.73
N ALA A 405 -17.39 -22.78 11.92
CA ALA A 405 -17.17 -23.10 10.51
C ALA A 405 -16.44 -24.44 10.32
N VAL A 406 -15.41 -24.72 11.12
CA VAL A 406 -14.65 -25.98 11.09
C VAL A 406 -15.51 -27.18 11.51
N VAL A 407 -16.38 -27.03 12.51
CA VAL A 407 -17.34 -28.08 12.90
C VAL A 407 -18.35 -28.35 11.78
N ARG A 408 -18.83 -27.29 11.10
CA ARG A 408 -19.76 -27.40 9.97
C ARG A 408 -19.13 -28.04 8.72
N LEU A 409 -17.84 -27.79 8.49
CA LEU A 409 -17.06 -28.41 7.41
C LEU A 409 -16.76 -29.89 7.70
N LYS A 410 -16.38 -30.23 8.94
CA LYS A 410 -16.20 -31.63 9.35
C LYS A 410 -17.49 -32.45 9.24
N GLY A 411 -18.64 -31.85 9.59
CA GLY A 411 -19.95 -32.47 9.40
C GLY A 411 -20.28 -32.75 7.93
N ARG A 412 -20.06 -31.77 7.03
CA ARG A 412 -20.26 -31.95 5.59
C ARG A 412 -19.33 -33.01 4.99
N HIS A 413 -18.06 -33.04 5.42
CA HIS A 413 -17.12 -34.03 4.93
C HIS A 413 -17.46 -35.46 5.41
N SER A 414 -17.92 -35.61 6.65
CA SER A 414 -18.37 -36.90 7.18
C SER A 414 -19.61 -37.43 6.45
N MET A 415 -20.58 -36.57 6.13
CA MET A 415 -21.78 -36.96 5.36
C MET A 415 -21.44 -37.37 3.92
N ARG A 416 -20.49 -36.66 3.28
CA ARG A 416 -20.00 -37.01 1.95
C ARG A 416 -19.28 -38.36 1.93
N LEU A 417 -18.41 -38.62 2.90
CA LEU A 417 -17.71 -39.91 3.02
C LEU A 417 -18.67 -41.08 3.26
N GLU A 418 -19.76 -40.86 4.01
CA GLU A 418 -20.78 -41.89 4.21
C GLU A 418 -21.63 -42.12 2.95
N ALA A 419 -21.95 -41.07 2.20
CA ALA A 419 -22.63 -41.18 0.90
C ALA A 419 -21.75 -41.91 -0.13
N GLU A 420 -20.46 -41.60 -0.20
CA GLU A 420 -19.49 -42.28 -1.08
C GLU A 420 -19.32 -43.75 -0.69
N ARG A 421 -19.31 -44.08 0.61
CA ARG A 421 -19.31 -45.47 1.09
C ARG A 421 -20.57 -46.23 0.69
N LYS A 422 -21.75 -45.60 0.81
CA LYS A 422 -23.04 -46.21 0.41
C LYS A 422 -23.11 -46.40 -1.10
N ALA A 423 -22.63 -45.43 -1.89
CA ALA A 423 -22.54 -45.55 -3.35
C ALA A 423 -21.57 -46.67 -3.78
N ALA A 424 -20.41 -46.78 -3.13
CA ALA A 424 -19.45 -47.84 -3.40
C ALA A 424 -19.97 -49.24 -3.00
N ALA A 425 -20.75 -49.34 -1.91
CA ALA A 425 -21.42 -50.57 -1.52
C ALA A 425 -22.52 -50.98 -2.52
N ALA A 426 -23.31 -50.02 -3.00
CA ALA A 426 -24.32 -50.25 -4.03
C ALA A 426 -23.71 -50.68 -5.37
N ALA A 427 -22.58 -50.09 -5.77
CA ALA A 427 -21.85 -50.47 -6.98
C ALA A 427 -21.26 -51.89 -6.91
N LYS A 428 -20.87 -52.37 -5.72
CA LYS A 428 -20.43 -53.76 -5.51
C LYS A 428 -21.56 -54.78 -5.56
N ALA A 429 -22.79 -54.38 -5.25
CA ALA A 429 -23.95 -55.29 -5.25
C ALA A 429 -24.50 -55.57 -6.66
N HIS A 430 -24.23 -54.72 -7.65
CA HIS A 430 -24.76 -54.83 -9.01
C HIS A 430 -23.70 -54.52 -10.07
N PRO A 431 -22.96 -55.54 -10.57
CA PRO A 431 -21.75 -55.33 -11.36
C PRO A 431 -21.94 -55.20 -12.89
N ASP A 432 -23.11 -54.82 -13.42
CA ASP A 432 -23.27 -54.55 -14.87
C ASP A 432 -24.05 -53.24 -15.15
N PRO A 433 -23.67 -52.41 -16.16
CA PRO A 433 -23.86 -50.97 -16.10
C PRO A 433 -25.06 -50.44 -16.89
N ALA A 434 -25.69 -49.39 -16.36
CA ALA A 434 -26.29 -48.33 -17.17
C ALA A 434 -25.86 -46.97 -16.58
N PRO A 435 -25.02 -46.17 -17.25
CA PRO A 435 -24.41 -44.96 -16.67
C PRO A 435 -25.40 -43.82 -16.34
N ASN A 436 -26.67 -43.96 -16.75
CA ASN A 436 -27.67 -42.90 -16.57
C ASN A 436 -28.43 -42.97 -15.24
N LYS A 437 -28.39 -44.11 -14.51
CA LYS A 437 -29.19 -44.29 -13.28
C LYS A 437 -28.45 -43.83 -12.01
N ALA A 438 -27.12 -43.89 -11.99
CA ALA A 438 -26.32 -43.35 -10.89
C ALA A 438 -26.26 -41.82 -10.91
N ARG A 439 -26.29 -41.22 -12.12
CA ARG A 439 -26.34 -39.78 -12.31
C ARG A 439 -27.70 -39.18 -11.90
N SER A 440 -28.81 -39.86 -12.21
CA SER A 440 -30.14 -39.39 -11.77
C SER A 440 -30.35 -39.52 -10.24
N LEU A 441 -29.60 -40.39 -9.56
CA LEU A 441 -29.66 -40.54 -8.10
C LEU A 441 -28.83 -39.47 -7.36
N LEU A 442 -27.79 -38.94 -8.01
CA LEU A 442 -27.04 -37.78 -7.53
C LEU A 442 -27.78 -36.47 -7.82
N GLU A 443 -28.43 -36.36 -8.98
CA GLU A 443 -29.24 -35.18 -9.35
C GLU A 443 -30.57 -35.10 -8.58
N ALA A 444 -31.18 -36.23 -8.17
CA ALA A 444 -32.39 -36.24 -7.34
C ALA A 444 -32.14 -35.91 -5.85
N MET A 445 -30.88 -35.79 -5.41
CA MET A 445 -30.53 -35.39 -4.03
C MET A 445 -30.23 -33.90 -3.89
N ASP A 446 -30.17 -33.15 -4.99
CA ASP A 446 -29.99 -31.69 -4.99
C ASP A 446 -31.32 -30.91 -4.89
N ASP A 447 -32.47 -31.57 -5.07
CA ASP A 447 -33.78 -30.90 -5.19
C ASP A 447 -34.75 -31.12 -4.01
N ASP A 448 -34.31 -31.77 -2.92
CA ASP A 448 -35.16 -31.94 -1.73
C ASP A 448 -34.86 -30.90 -0.65
N LYS A 449 -35.77 -29.93 -0.53
CA LYS A 449 -35.84 -28.90 0.52
C LYS A 449 -35.57 -29.46 1.93
N PRO A 450 -34.77 -28.78 2.77
CA PRO A 450 -34.94 -28.84 4.22
C PRO A 450 -35.70 -27.58 4.67
N ARG A 451 -37.04 -27.63 4.68
CA ARG A 451 -37.89 -26.62 5.35
C ARG A 451 -38.26 -27.03 6.79
N SER A 452 -37.53 -27.94 7.41
CA SER A 452 -37.85 -28.46 8.76
C SER A 452 -36.70 -28.41 9.78
N LEU A 453 -35.66 -27.61 9.56
CA LEU A 453 -34.52 -27.48 10.49
C LEU A 453 -34.23 -26.02 10.92
N LEU A 454 -35.27 -25.20 11.02
CA LEU A 454 -35.22 -23.86 11.64
C LEU A 454 -35.98 -23.85 12.97
N GLN A 455 -35.52 -24.66 13.92
CA GLN A 455 -35.74 -24.43 15.35
C GLN A 455 -34.37 -24.12 15.96
N GLY A 456 -33.99 -22.84 15.86
CA GLY A 456 -32.73 -22.31 16.40
C GLY A 456 -32.69 -20.78 16.41
N MET A 457 -33.85 -20.11 16.41
CA MET A 457 -33.96 -18.65 16.38
C MET A 457 -33.92 -18.00 17.78
N ASP A 458 -33.76 -18.78 18.86
CA ASP A 458 -33.74 -18.27 20.24
C ASP A 458 -32.34 -17.83 20.71
N ASP A 459 -31.26 -18.38 20.14
CA ASP A 459 -29.88 -18.05 20.56
C ASP A 459 -29.39 -16.69 20.02
N ASP A 460 -29.79 -16.31 18.82
CA ASP A 460 -29.42 -15.00 18.25
C ASP A 460 -30.07 -13.84 19.02
N THR A 461 -31.29 -14.04 19.53
CA THR A 461 -31.99 -13.03 20.35
C THR A 461 -31.29 -12.83 21.71
N ALA A 462 -30.79 -13.91 22.31
CA ALA A 462 -30.02 -13.84 23.55
C ALA A 462 -28.66 -13.15 23.36
N MET A 463 -27.96 -13.43 22.25
CA MET A 463 -26.70 -12.77 21.91
C MET A 463 -26.89 -11.28 21.60
N LEU A 464 -27.92 -10.92 20.83
CA LEU A 464 -28.26 -9.52 20.54
C LEU A 464 -28.64 -8.75 21.81
N LYS A 465 -29.32 -9.40 22.77
CA LYS A 465 -29.60 -8.83 24.08
C LYS A 465 -28.31 -8.55 24.87
N ILE A 466 -27.33 -9.45 24.85
CA ILE A 466 -26.04 -9.26 25.53
C ILE A 466 -25.26 -8.08 24.93
N ILE A 467 -25.20 -7.99 23.59
CA ILE A 467 -24.52 -6.88 22.90
C ILE A 467 -25.19 -5.55 23.23
N ARG A 468 -26.53 -5.50 23.19
CA ARG A 468 -27.31 -4.31 23.55
C ARG A 468 -27.09 -3.90 25.01
N ASP A 469 -27.15 -4.84 25.94
CA ASP A 469 -27.00 -4.56 27.37
C ASP A 469 -25.55 -4.10 27.69
N GLN A 470 -24.54 -4.59 26.96
CA GLN A 470 -23.14 -4.13 27.05
C GLN A 470 -22.92 -2.73 26.46
N GLN A 471 -23.55 -2.42 25.33
CA GLN A 471 -23.49 -1.09 24.72
C GLN A 471 -24.18 -0.05 25.62
N GLU A 472 -25.35 -0.36 26.17
CA GLU A 472 -26.05 0.54 27.09
C GLU A 472 -25.23 0.81 28.36
N ALA A 473 -24.64 -0.23 28.97
CA ALA A 473 -23.78 -0.07 30.14
C ALA A 473 -22.55 0.82 29.84
N PHE A 474 -21.94 0.65 28.65
CA PHE A 474 -20.85 1.50 28.18
C PHE A 474 -21.27 2.96 28.04
N PHE A 475 -22.43 3.24 27.45
CA PHE A 475 -22.93 4.61 27.27
C PHE A 475 -23.21 5.30 28.61
N GLN A 476 -23.79 4.59 29.58
CA GLN A 476 -24.02 5.13 30.91
C GLN A 476 -22.72 5.43 31.66
N GLU A 477 -21.67 4.62 31.46
CA GLU A 477 -20.36 4.86 32.06
C GLU A 477 -19.65 6.09 31.46
N VAL A 478 -19.72 6.28 30.14
CA VAL A 478 -19.17 7.46 29.47
C VAL A 478 -19.91 8.73 29.94
N LEU A 479 -21.24 8.70 29.99
CA LEU A 479 -22.05 9.83 30.46
C LEU A 479 -21.77 10.18 31.92
N ALA A 480 -21.51 9.20 32.79
CA ALA A 480 -21.19 9.42 34.19
C ALA A 480 -19.79 10.04 34.42
N ARG A 481 -18.87 9.91 33.45
CA ARG A 481 -17.49 10.42 33.55
C ARG A 481 -17.28 11.78 32.88
N LEU A 482 -18.27 12.29 32.14
CA LEU A 482 -18.22 13.62 31.55
C LEU A 482 -18.47 14.69 32.65
N PRO A 483 -17.55 15.65 32.87
CA PRO A 483 -17.78 16.73 33.82
C PRO A 483 -18.87 17.70 33.31
N PRO A 484 -19.61 18.39 34.20
CA PRO A 484 -20.54 19.45 33.80
C PRO A 484 -19.76 20.53 33.04
N ALA A 485 -20.28 20.93 31.88
CA ALA A 485 -19.61 21.78 30.91
C ALA A 485 -19.08 23.09 31.54
N VAL A 486 -17.78 23.34 31.40
CA VAL A 486 -17.16 24.64 31.68
C VAL A 486 -16.89 25.34 30.35
N CYS A 487 -17.75 26.29 29.97
CA CYS A 487 -17.54 27.15 28.80
C CYS A 487 -16.66 28.36 29.19
N TYR A 488 -15.49 28.52 28.55
CA TYR A 488 -14.67 29.73 28.67
C TYR A 488 -14.86 30.68 27.48
N LYS A 489 -14.71 31.97 27.77
CA LYS A 489 -14.81 33.13 26.85
C LYS A 489 -13.77 33.08 25.72
N SER A 490 -14.01 32.28 24.70
CA SER A 490 -13.63 32.61 23.33
C SER A 490 -14.54 31.83 22.40
N ARG A 491 -15.19 32.55 21.48
CA ARG A 491 -16.07 31.98 20.45
C ARG A 491 -15.32 30.83 19.78
N TYR A 492 -15.90 29.62 19.81
CA TYR A 492 -15.64 28.40 19.03
C TYR A 492 -15.69 27.17 19.97
N CYS A 493 -16.87 26.57 20.12
CA CYS A 493 -16.98 25.17 20.52
C CYS A 493 -16.97 24.36 19.23
N TYR A 494 -15.86 23.70 18.89
CA TYR A 494 -15.84 22.70 17.82
C TYR A 494 -16.02 21.31 18.43
N PHE A 495 -17.19 20.73 18.22
CA PHE A 495 -17.35 19.28 18.16
C PHE A 495 -17.67 18.96 16.70
N LYS A 496 -16.74 18.31 16.01
CA LYS A 496 -16.98 17.71 14.69
C LYS A 496 -16.60 16.24 14.82
N PRO A 497 -17.55 15.29 14.85
CA PRO A 497 -17.20 13.90 14.65
C PRO A 497 -17.19 13.63 13.15
N LEU A 498 -16.04 13.17 12.64
CA LEU A 498 -15.98 12.32 11.47
C LEU A 498 -16.48 10.93 11.90
N LEU A 499 -17.62 10.52 11.35
CA LEU A 499 -18.05 9.12 11.35
C LEU A 499 -18.75 8.89 10.01
N THR A 500 -17.95 8.58 9.00
CA THR A 500 -18.43 8.05 7.73
C THR A 500 -18.42 6.53 7.87
N LEU A 501 -19.56 5.94 8.22
CA LEU A 501 -19.77 4.50 8.07
C LEU A 501 -20.17 4.26 6.62
N GLN A 502 -19.17 3.97 5.79
CA GLN A 502 -19.38 3.50 4.42
C GLN A 502 -19.66 1.99 4.46
N ALA A 503 -20.61 1.56 3.63
CA ALA A 503 -21.36 0.32 3.76
C ALA A 503 -20.52 -0.96 3.71
N MET A 504 -20.84 -1.91 4.60
CA MET A 504 -20.57 -3.34 4.41
C MET A 504 -21.94 -4.02 4.28
N ASP A 505 -22.35 -4.36 3.06
CA ASP A 505 -23.62 -5.06 2.83
C ASP A 505 -23.44 -6.57 3.03
N ASP A 506 -23.98 -7.06 4.15
CA ASP A 506 -24.68 -8.35 4.22
C ASP A 506 -25.68 -8.45 5.39
N ASN A 507 -26.11 -7.33 5.99
CA ASN A 507 -27.17 -7.34 7.00
C ASN A 507 -27.90 -5.99 7.14
N THR A 508 -28.76 -5.67 6.17
CA THR A 508 -29.48 -4.39 6.03
C THR A 508 -30.35 -4.03 7.24
N ALA A 509 -30.80 -5.02 8.02
CA ALA A 509 -31.59 -4.80 9.24
C ALA A 509 -30.73 -4.34 10.44
N MET A 510 -29.54 -4.90 10.61
CA MET A 510 -28.65 -4.60 11.75
C MET A 510 -28.04 -3.20 11.63
N LEU A 511 -27.57 -2.84 10.43
CA LEU A 511 -27.00 -1.53 10.16
C LEU A 511 -28.04 -0.41 10.29
N LYS A 512 -29.29 -0.69 9.88
CA LYS A 512 -30.40 0.23 10.11
C LYS A 512 -30.65 0.46 11.60
N ILE A 513 -30.65 -0.60 12.43
CA ILE A 513 -30.84 -0.48 13.89
C ILE A 513 -29.70 0.32 14.52
N ILE A 514 -28.45 0.05 14.17
CA ILE A 514 -27.28 0.76 14.71
C ILE A 514 -27.33 2.24 14.33
N ARG A 515 -27.63 2.56 13.06
CA ARG A 515 -27.77 3.93 12.59
C ARG A 515 -28.92 4.66 13.29
N ASP A 516 -30.07 4.02 13.40
CA ASP A 516 -31.25 4.62 14.03
C ASP A 516 -31.01 4.85 15.55
N GLN A 517 -30.22 3.99 16.21
CA GLN A 517 -29.78 4.17 17.60
C GLN A 517 -28.76 5.30 17.77
N GLN A 518 -27.79 5.43 16.86
CA GLN A 518 -26.81 6.51 16.87
C GLN A 518 -27.46 7.88 16.67
N GLU A 519 -28.44 7.97 15.76
CA GLU A 519 -29.21 9.19 15.52
C GLU A 519 -30.05 9.56 16.76
N ALA A 520 -30.74 8.57 17.36
CA ALA A 520 -31.53 8.81 18.58
C ALA A 520 -30.65 9.31 19.75
N PHE A 521 -29.47 8.73 19.95
CA PHE A 521 -28.49 9.18 20.93
C PHE A 521 -28.05 10.62 20.68
N PHE A 522 -27.75 10.98 19.42
CA PHE A 522 -27.31 12.32 19.09
C PHE A 522 -28.41 13.37 19.36
N GLN A 523 -29.66 13.06 19.02
CA GLN A 523 -30.80 13.93 19.33
C GLN A 523 -31.03 14.09 20.84
N GLU A 524 -30.80 13.04 21.63
CA GLU A 524 -30.89 13.11 23.09
C GLU A 524 -29.77 13.96 23.71
N VAL A 525 -28.54 13.85 23.21
CA VAL A 525 -27.42 14.70 23.63
C VAL A 525 -27.72 16.16 23.30
N LEU A 526 -28.19 16.46 22.08
CA LEU A 526 -28.57 17.81 21.67
C LEU A 526 -29.69 18.39 22.52
N ALA A 527 -30.69 17.59 22.88
CA ALA A 527 -31.81 18.02 23.72
C ALA A 527 -31.42 18.33 25.18
N ARG A 528 -30.32 17.76 25.67
CA ARG A 528 -29.79 17.99 27.03
C ARG A 528 -28.79 19.15 27.11
N LEU A 529 -28.36 19.71 25.98
CA LEU A 529 -27.53 20.91 25.98
C LEU A 529 -28.36 22.13 26.44
N PRO A 530 -27.87 22.94 27.40
CA PRO A 530 -28.60 24.13 27.83
C PRO A 530 -28.72 25.12 26.66
N PRO A 531 -29.85 25.83 26.52
CA PRO A 531 -30.02 26.82 25.46
C PRO A 531 -28.94 27.90 25.59
N ALA A 532 -28.32 28.26 24.46
CA ALA A 532 -27.30 29.29 24.41
C ALA A 532 -27.85 30.61 24.98
N THR A 533 -27.44 30.97 26.20
CA THR A 533 -27.81 32.25 26.80
C THR A 533 -27.08 33.36 26.05
N LYS A 534 -27.84 34.23 25.35
CA LYS A 534 -27.33 35.50 24.84
C LYS A 534 -26.84 36.33 26.02
N SER A 535 -25.52 36.46 26.20
CA SER A 535 -24.98 37.44 27.13
C SER A 535 -25.18 38.84 26.57
N ALA A 536 -25.99 39.66 27.26
CA ALA A 536 -26.05 41.09 27.05
C ALA A 536 -24.69 41.75 27.40
N GLY A 537 -24.34 42.76 26.60
CA GLY A 537 -23.15 43.62 26.62
C GLY A 537 -22.23 43.67 27.84
N LYS A 538 -20.92 43.50 27.58
CA LYS A 538 -19.91 44.57 27.60
C LYS A 538 -18.58 44.04 27.07
#